data_AF-E1SQR0-F1
#
_entry.id   AF-E1SQR0-F1
#
_cell.length_a   1.000
_cell.length_b   1.000
_cell.length_c   1.000
_cell.angle_alpha   90.00
_cell.angle_beta   90.00
_cell.angle_gamma   90.00
#
_symmetry.space_group_name_H-M   'P 1'
#
loop_
_entity.id
_entity.type
_entity.pdbx_description
1 polymer ?
#
loop_
_entity_poly.entity_id
_entity_poly.type
_entity_poly.pdbx_seq_one_letter_code
_entity_poly.pdbx_strand_id
1 'polypeptide(L)'
;MTDRINVDYFYKEVCDSDYDFMLKTINGFNEYSLSILNTLRELSEPQNKDRQEAVQLIHMFCGSIGLLGFAEQAHELSQFENQLRQGTVQYDESLHNNVSRLVRAVSTELDKYLSIIKRRKDVW
;
A
#
# COMPACT_ATOMS: atom_id res chain seq x y z
N MET A 1 -5.17 18.41 0.58
CA MET A 1 -4.74 18.75 -0.80
C MET A 1 -3.31 18.24 -1.00
N THR A 2 -2.99 17.03 -0.51
CA THR A 2 -1.63 16.68 -0.06
C THR A 2 -1.00 15.48 -0.77
N ASP A 3 -1.76 14.63 -1.47
CA ASP A 3 -1.18 13.40 -2.05
C ASP A 3 -0.48 13.59 -3.41
N ARG A 4 -0.89 14.59 -4.22
CA ARG A 4 -0.31 14.78 -5.56
C ARG A 4 1.17 15.18 -5.56
N ILE A 5 1.61 15.86 -4.51
CA ILE A 5 3.00 16.34 -4.39
C ILE A 5 3.96 15.14 -4.23
N ASN A 6 3.51 14.07 -3.57
CA ASN A 6 4.38 12.95 -3.25
C ASN A 6 4.57 11.95 -4.40
N VAL A 7 3.56 11.72 -5.24
CA VAL A 7 3.72 10.81 -6.40
C VAL A 7 4.53 11.48 -7.52
N ASP A 8 4.40 12.80 -7.70
CA ASP A 8 5.30 13.58 -8.56
C ASP A 8 6.76 13.53 -8.07
N TYR A 9 6.98 13.59 -6.75
CA TYR A 9 8.31 13.39 -6.16
C TYR A 9 8.82 11.98 -6.43
N PHE A 10 8.02 10.93 -6.20
CA PHE A 10 8.41 9.56 -6.48
C PHE A 10 8.83 9.36 -7.95
N TYR A 11 8.03 9.85 -8.89
CA TYR A 11 8.38 9.75 -10.32
C TYR A 11 9.68 10.49 -10.68
N LYS A 12 9.89 11.69 -10.14
CA LYS A 12 11.07 12.51 -10.49
C LYS A 12 12.35 12.07 -9.79
N GLU A 13 12.26 11.83 -8.49
CA GLU A 13 13.42 11.68 -7.60
C GLU A 13 13.76 10.21 -7.29
N VAL A 14 12.79 9.30 -7.41
CA VAL A 14 13.02 7.86 -7.19
C VAL A 14 13.08 7.11 -8.52
N CYS A 15 12.22 7.48 -9.47
CA CYS A 15 12.21 6.86 -10.79
C CYS A 15 13.09 7.59 -11.81
N ASP A 16 13.75 8.70 -11.48
CA ASP A 16 14.54 9.52 -12.42
C ASP A 16 13.76 9.91 -13.69
N SER A 17 12.44 10.11 -13.55
CA SER A 17 11.51 10.32 -14.66
C SER A 17 11.43 9.15 -15.67
N ASP A 18 11.94 7.97 -15.34
CA ASP A 18 11.80 6.75 -16.12
C ASP A 18 10.40 6.13 -15.93
N TYR A 19 9.57 6.27 -16.96
CA TYR A 19 8.22 5.71 -16.97
C TYR A 19 8.20 4.18 -16.90
N ASP A 20 9.12 3.49 -17.58
CA ASP A 20 9.12 2.03 -17.63
C ASP A 20 9.57 1.45 -16.29
N PHE A 21 10.51 2.12 -15.60
CA PHE A 21 10.85 1.81 -14.22
C PHE A 21 9.67 2.04 -13.27
N MET A 22 9.00 3.19 -13.37
CA MET A 22 7.82 3.49 -12.56
C MET A 22 6.71 2.44 -12.76
N LEU A 23 6.43 2.07 -14.01
CA LEU A 23 5.44 1.05 -14.36
C LEU A 23 5.79 -0.31 -13.75
N LYS A 24 7.05 -0.74 -13.84
CA LYS A 24 7.51 -1.99 -13.21
C LYS A 24 7.34 -1.95 -11.69
N THR A 25 7.71 -0.85 -11.04
CA THR A 25 7.58 -0.70 -9.59
C THR A 25 6.12 -0.76 -9.14
N ILE A 26 5.21 -0.09 -9.84
CA ILE A 26 3.78 -0.09 -9.49
C ILE A 26 3.14 -1.46 -9.74
N ASN A 27 3.45 -2.11 -10.86
CA ASN A 27 2.98 -3.47 -11.12
C ASN A 27 3.47 -4.45 -10.03
N GLY A 28 4.76 -4.37 -9.67
CA GLY A 28 5.32 -5.18 -8.60
C GLY A 28 4.64 -4.91 -7.25
N PHE A 29 4.35 -3.65 -6.93
CA PHE A 29 3.58 -3.30 -5.72
C PHE A 29 2.15 -3.89 -5.75
N ASN A 30 1.46 -3.83 -6.88
CA ASN A 30 0.10 -4.36 -7.00
C ASN A 30 0.07 -5.90 -6.86
N GLU A 31 1.00 -6.61 -7.48
CA GLU A 31 1.15 -8.07 -7.34
C GLU A 31 1.48 -8.47 -5.89
N TYR A 32 2.45 -7.78 -5.30
CA TYR A 32 2.83 -7.95 -3.90
C TYR A 32 1.65 -7.71 -2.96
N SER A 33 0.89 -6.64 -3.20
CA SER A 33 -0.28 -6.27 -2.39
C SER A 33 -1.38 -7.33 -2.46
N LEU A 34 -1.66 -7.87 -3.64
CA LEU A 34 -2.63 -8.94 -3.80
C LEU A 34 -2.23 -10.17 -2.98
N SER A 35 -0.95 -10.58 -3.06
CA SER A 35 -0.46 -11.75 -2.33
C SER A 35 -0.62 -11.57 -0.83
N ILE A 36 -0.21 -10.43 -0.27
CA ILE A 36 -0.31 -10.20 1.17
C ILE A 36 -1.76 -10.06 1.63
N LEU A 37 -2.61 -9.38 0.87
CA LEU A 37 -4.03 -9.27 1.22
C LEU A 37 -4.70 -10.65 1.25
N ASN A 38 -4.31 -11.59 0.39
CA ASN A 38 -4.83 -12.95 0.45
C ASN A 38 -4.38 -13.66 1.74
N THR A 39 -3.11 -13.60 2.12
CA THR A 39 -2.63 -14.17 3.40
C THR A 39 -3.33 -13.52 4.59
N LEU A 40 -3.45 -12.20 4.61
CA LEU A 40 -4.20 -11.49 5.63
C LEU A 40 -5.68 -11.89 5.65
N ARG A 41 -6.29 -12.26 4.53
CA ARG A 41 -7.68 -12.72 4.51
C ARG A 41 -7.81 -14.04 5.28
N GLU A 42 -6.88 -14.97 5.06
CA GLU A 42 -6.84 -16.25 5.78
C GLU A 42 -6.67 -16.03 7.29
N LEU A 43 -5.83 -15.07 7.70
CA LEU A 43 -5.61 -14.73 9.12
C LEU A 43 -6.81 -14.05 9.79
N SER A 44 -7.74 -13.48 9.01
CA SER A 44 -8.97 -12.90 9.54
C SER A 44 -10.00 -13.98 9.95
N GLU A 45 -9.79 -15.22 9.53
CA GLU A 45 -10.67 -16.33 9.89
C GLU A 45 -10.50 -16.74 11.36
N PRO A 46 -11.59 -17.08 12.07
CA PRO A 46 -11.55 -17.40 13.50
C PRO A 46 -10.53 -18.48 13.91
N GLN A 47 -10.28 -19.43 13.02
CA GLN A 47 -9.40 -20.59 13.20
C GLN A 47 -7.91 -20.31 12.95
N ASN A 48 -7.56 -19.23 12.24
CA ASN A 48 -6.21 -18.99 11.72
C ASN A 48 -5.59 -17.70 12.28
N LYS A 49 -5.95 -17.33 13.51
CA LYS A 49 -5.52 -16.07 14.13
C LYS A 49 -4.04 -16.07 14.54
N ASP A 50 -3.13 -15.89 13.59
CA ASP A 50 -1.75 -15.52 13.88
C ASP A 50 -1.59 -14.00 13.92
N ARG A 51 -1.58 -13.48 15.15
CA ARG A 51 -1.42 -12.06 15.43
C ARG A 51 -0.03 -11.54 15.04
N GLN A 52 1.02 -12.34 15.21
CA GLN A 52 2.39 -11.89 14.89
C GLN A 52 2.58 -11.80 13.39
N GLU A 53 2.05 -12.77 12.65
CA GLU A 53 2.06 -12.75 11.19
C GLU A 53 1.28 -11.54 10.65
N ALA A 54 0.08 -11.28 11.16
CA ALA A 54 -0.70 -10.11 10.76
C ALA A 54 0.04 -8.78 11.02
N VAL A 55 0.68 -8.64 12.18
CA VAL A 55 1.52 -7.46 12.51
C VAL A 55 2.65 -7.32 11.51
N GLN A 56 3.36 -8.40 11.18
CA GLN A 56 4.48 -8.35 10.25
C GLN A 56 4.03 -7.95 8.84
N LEU A 57 2.93 -8.51 8.35
CA LEU A 57 2.39 -8.20 7.02
C LEU A 57 1.91 -6.75 6.91
N ILE A 58 1.25 -6.23 7.94
CA ILE A 58 0.83 -4.81 7.99
C ILE A 58 2.04 -3.88 8.07
N HIS A 59 3.06 -4.26 8.85
CA HIS A 59 4.31 -3.50 8.93
C HIS A 59 4.98 -3.38 7.56
N MET A 60 5.03 -4.48 6.80
CA MET A 60 5.58 -4.44 5.45
C MET A 60 4.77 -3.51 4.53
N PHE A 61 3.43 -3.53 4.61
CA PHE A 61 2.59 -2.59 3.87
C PHE A 61 2.89 -1.13 4.22
N CYS A 62 3.02 -0.82 5.51
CA CYS A 62 3.38 0.53 5.97
C CYS A 62 4.70 1.01 5.30
N GLY A 63 5.73 0.16 5.28
CA GLY A 63 7.00 0.46 4.64
C GLY A 63 6.85 0.70 3.13
N SER A 64 6.22 -0.23 2.41
CA SER A 64 6.04 -0.14 0.95
C SER A 64 5.22 1.09 0.55
N ILE A 65 4.13 1.36 1.24
CA ILE A 65 3.25 2.51 0.96
C ILE A 65 3.96 3.83 1.28
N GLY A 66 4.74 3.87 2.37
CA GLY A 66 5.58 5.02 2.71
C GLY A 66 6.62 5.34 1.65
N LEU A 67 7.30 4.32 1.10
CA LEU A 67 8.30 4.49 0.02
C LEU A 67 7.69 5.04 -1.28
N LEU A 68 6.41 4.77 -1.53
CA LEU A 68 5.67 5.28 -2.68
C LEU A 68 5.12 6.70 -2.45
N GLY A 69 5.39 7.31 -1.30
CA GLY A 69 4.98 8.68 -0.98
C GLY A 69 3.61 8.82 -0.31
N PHE A 70 2.96 7.71 0.06
CA PHE A 70 1.62 7.70 0.67
C PHE A 70 1.71 7.74 2.20
N ALA A 71 2.29 8.81 2.73
CA ALA A 71 2.59 8.94 4.16
C ALA A 71 1.35 8.88 5.07
N GLU A 72 0.21 9.41 4.63
CA GLU A 72 -1.04 9.38 5.41
C GLU A 72 -1.56 7.93 5.55
N GLN A 73 -1.59 7.18 4.45
CA GLN A 73 -2.05 5.78 4.44
C GLN A 73 -1.06 4.88 5.19
N ALA A 74 0.25 5.12 5.06
CA ALA A 74 1.28 4.43 5.85
C ALA A 74 1.10 4.72 7.35
N HIS A 75 0.80 5.96 7.72
CA HIS A 75 0.52 6.31 9.11
C HIS A 75 -0.71 5.57 9.66
N GLU A 76 -1.81 5.53 8.92
CA GLU A 76 -3.02 4.80 9.35
C GLU A 76 -2.74 3.29 9.52
N LEU A 77 -1.99 2.67 8.60
CA LEU A 77 -1.55 1.29 8.74
C LEU A 77 -0.66 1.07 9.98
N SER A 78 0.24 2.02 10.29
CA SER A 78 1.08 1.95 11.48
C SER A 78 0.25 2.01 12.78
N GLN A 79 -0.89 2.71 12.77
CA GLN A 79 -1.80 2.73 13.91
C GLN A 79 -2.45 1.36 14.11
N PHE A 80 -2.90 0.71 13.03
CA PHE A 80 -3.41 -0.66 13.10
C PHE A 80 -2.34 -1.64 13.57
N GLU A 81 -1.10 -1.53 13.05
CA GLU A 81 0.04 -2.34 13.51
C GLU A 81 0.23 -2.19 15.03
N ASN A 82 0.24 -0.96 15.54
CA ASN A 82 0.43 -0.68 16.96
C ASN A 82 -0.71 -1.23 17.82
N GLN A 83 -1.96 -1.04 17.40
CA GLN A 83 -3.12 -1.58 18.10
C GLN A 83 -3.08 -3.11 18.17
N LEU A 84 -2.69 -3.76 17.06
CA LEU A 84 -2.45 -5.20 17.02
C LEU A 84 -1.30 -5.58 17.93
N ARG A 85 -0.17 -4.88 17.91
CA ARG A 85 1.00 -5.19 18.76
C ARG A 85 0.72 -4.99 20.25
N GLN A 86 -0.15 -4.06 20.62
CA GLN A 86 -0.61 -3.85 21.99
C GLN A 86 -1.76 -4.79 22.40
N GLY A 87 -2.47 -5.37 21.43
CA GLY A 87 -3.55 -6.32 21.67
C GLY A 87 -4.87 -5.64 22.02
N THR A 88 -4.97 -4.34 21.73
CA THR A 88 -6.21 -3.58 21.89
C THR A 88 -7.23 -3.91 20.80
N VAL A 89 -6.78 -4.53 19.70
CA VAL A 89 -7.62 -5.08 18.62
C VAL A 89 -7.12 -6.46 18.23
N GLN A 90 -8.02 -7.29 17.69
CA GLN A 90 -7.66 -8.53 17.01
C GLN A 90 -7.64 -8.30 15.51
N TYR A 91 -6.88 -9.13 14.79
CA TYR A 91 -7.01 -9.18 13.35
C TYR A 91 -8.27 -9.97 12.99
N ASP A 92 -9.31 -9.26 12.56
CA ASP A 92 -10.61 -9.80 12.19
C ASP A 92 -11.04 -9.27 10.81
N GLU A 93 -12.23 -9.67 10.34
CA GLU A 93 -12.75 -9.24 9.05
C GLU A 93 -12.87 -7.71 8.95
N SER A 94 -13.22 -7.03 10.05
CA SER A 94 -13.35 -5.57 10.07
C SER A 94 -12.01 -4.89 9.86
N LEU A 95 -10.99 -5.29 10.62
CA LEU A 95 -9.64 -4.75 10.47
C LEU A 95 -9.04 -5.10 9.11
N HIS A 96 -9.27 -6.32 8.62
CA HIS A 96 -8.86 -6.72 7.29
C HIS A 96 -9.46 -5.83 6.20
N ASN A 97 -10.76 -5.51 6.29
CA ASN A 97 -11.43 -4.64 5.33
C ASN A 97 -10.86 -3.21 5.38
N ASN A 98 -10.47 -2.72 6.56
CA ASN A 98 -9.80 -1.42 6.70
C ASN A 98 -8.41 -1.41 6.06
N VAL A 99 -7.58 -2.42 6.31
CA VAL A 99 -6.26 -2.57 5.66
C VAL A 99 -6.43 -2.65 4.14
N SER A 100 -7.34 -3.49 3.66
CA SER A 100 -7.63 -3.65 2.23
C SER A 100 -8.08 -2.35 1.58
N ARG A 101 -8.92 -1.56 2.26
CA ARG A 101 -9.37 -0.25 1.77
C ARG A 101 -8.19 0.69 1.56
N LEU A 102 -7.26 0.76 2.51
CA LEU A 102 -6.09 1.63 2.40
C LEU A 102 -5.17 1.22 1.26
N VAL A 103 -4.84 -0.07 1.17
CA VAL A 103 -3.97 -0.60 0.10
C VAL A 103 -4.60 -0.36 -1.27
N ARG A 104 -5.91 -0.61 -1.43
CA ARG A 104 -6.62 -0.36 -2.69
C ARG A 104 -6.69 1.12 -3.07
N ALA A 105 -6.81 2.02 -2.09
CA ALA A 105 -6.77 3.45 -2.33
C ALA A 105 -5.43 3.87 -2.92
N VAL A 106 -4.32 3.35 -2.38
CA VAL A 106 -2.97 3.58 -2.89
C VAL A 106 -2.83 3.06 -4.33
N SER A 107 -3.18 1.79 -4.59
CA SER A 107 -3.15 1.22 -5.95
C SER A 107 -3.96 2.06 -6.95
N THR A 108 -5.16 2.49 -6.55
CA THR A 108 -6.03 3.31 -7.41
C THR A 108 -5.39 4.66 -7.75
N GLU A 109 -4.75 5.33 -6.79
CA GLU A 109 -4.07 6.60 -7.04
C GLU A 109 -2.81 6.41 -7.91
N LEU A 110 -2.05 5.33 -7.70
CA LEU A 110 -0.91 4.97 -8.54
C LEU A 110 -1.33 4.72 -10.00
N ASP A 111 -2.42 3.98 -10.23
CA ASP A 111 -2.93 3.69 -11.58
C ASP A 111 -3.42 4.96 -12.30
N LYS A 112 -4.09 5.87 -11.56
CA LYS A 112 -4.48 7.19 -12.08
C LYS A 112 -3.24 7.98 -12.49
N TYR A 113 -2.20 7.97 -11.65
CA TYR A 113 -0.98 8.71 -11.91
C TYR A 113 -0.20 8.16 -13.10
N LEU A 114 -0.06 6.83 -13.22
CA LEU A 114 0.51 6.18 -14.40
C LEU A 114 -0.21 6.60 -15.68
N SER A 115 -1.54 6.65 -15.64
CA SER A 115 -2.35 7.09 -16.79
C SER A 115 -2.07 8.54 -17.18
N ILE A 116 -1.78 9.42 -16.23
CA ILE A 116 -1.42 10.82 -16.47
C ILE A 116 -0.03 10.91 -17.09
N ILE A 117 0.97 10.21 -16.55
CA ILE A 117 2.34 10.25 -17.07
C ILE A 117 2.43 9.63 -18.46
N LYS A 118 1.73 8.52 -18.71
CA LYS A 118 1.66 7.90 -20.04
C LYS A 118 1.15 8.89 -21.09
N ARG A 119 0.05 9.59 -20.80
CA ARG A 119 -0.49 10.63 -21.70
C ARG A 119 0.48 11.78 -21.93
N ARG A 120 1.31 12.14 -20.94
CA ARG A 120 2.37 13.15 -21.13
C ARG A 120 3.46 12.60 -22.04
N LYS A 121 3.92 11.36 -21.85
CA LYS A 121 4.93 10.72 -22.71
C LYS A 121 4.50 10.63 -24.17
N ASP A 122 3.22 10.32 -24.43
CA ASP A 122 2.69 10.17 -25.80
C ASP A 122 2.51 11.52 -26.56
N VAL A 123 2.70 12.67 -25.90
CA VAL A 123 2.52 14.01 -26.47
C VAL A 123 3.86 14.66 -26.90
N TRP A 124 4.99 14.07 -26.53
CA TRP A 124 6.35 14.53 -26.88
C TRP A 124 7.06 13.50 -27.76
#